data_AF-A0A345N8J0-F1
#
_entry.id   AF-A0A345N8J0-F1
#
_cell.length_a   1.000
_cell.length_b   1.000
_cell.length_c   1.000
_cell.angle_alpha   90.00
_cell.angle_beta   90.00
_cell.angle_gamma   90.00
#
_symmetry.space_group_name_H-M   'P 1'
#
loop_
_entity.id
_entity.type
_entity.pdbx_description
1 polymer ?
#
loop_
_entity_poly.entity_id
_entity_poly.type
_entity_poly.pdbx_seq_one_letter_code
_entity_poly.pdbx_strand_id
1 'polypeptide(L)'
;EKVKENIFLHTSYSRVNGFGLVSSNGLVVIDKGNAFIVDTPWSDRDTETLVHWIRKNGYELLGSVSTHWHEDRTAGIKWLNDQSISTYATTSTNHLLKENKKEPAKYTLKGNESTLVDGLIEVFYPGGGHTIDNVVVWLPKSKILFGGCFVRSLDSEGLG
;
A
#
# COMPACT_ATOMS: atom_id res chain seq x y z
N GLU A 1 2.40 0.03 14.50
CA GLU A 1 1.51 -0.28 15.65
C GLU A 1 0.69 -1.52 15.36
N LYS A 2 0.33 -2.33 16.37
CA LYS A 2 -0.53 -3.51 16.16
C LYS A 2 -2.00 -3.07 16.22
N VAL A 3 -2.76 -3.31 15.15
CA VAL A 3 -4.21 -3.00 15.08
C VAL A 3 -5.05 -4.21 15.48
N LYS A 4 -4.63 -5.39 15.03
CA LYS A 4 -5.25 -6.67 15.35
C LYS A 4 -4.16 -7.74 15.37
N GLU A 5 -4.52 -8.95 15.80
CA GLU A 5 -3.63 -10.10 15.60
C GLU A 5 -3.20 -10.19 14.13
N ASN A 6 -1.89 -10.28 13.92
CA ASN A 6 -1.25 -10.37 12.61
C ASN A 6 -1.45 -9.18 11.66
N ILE A 7 -2.04 -8.07 12.12
CA ILE A 7 -2.24 -6.85 11.32
C ILE A 7 -1.59 -5.66 12.02
N PHE A 8 -0.64 -5.02 11.35
CA PHE A 8 0.08 -3.86 11.86
C PHE A 8 -0.17 -2.64 10.97
N LEU A 9 -0.43 -1.49 11.57
CA LEU A 9 -0.42 -0.19 10.92
C LEU A 9 1.03 0.31 10.88
N HIS A 10 1.52 0.72 9.72
CA HIS A 10 2.72 1.55 9.64
C HIS A 10 2.31 2.97 9.23
N THR A 11 2.96 3.95 9.85
CA THR A 11 2.71 5.36 9.58
C THR A 11 4.02 6.03 9.22
N SER A 12 4.03 6.73 8.09
CA SER A 12 5.14 7.55 7.62
C SER A 12 4.69 8.99 7.45
N TYR A 13 5.62 9.93 7.33
CA TYR A 13 5.32 11.35 7.29
C TYR A 13 6.08 12.03 6.16
N SER A 14 5.42 12.96 5.47
CA SER A 14 6.08 13.81 4.49
C SER A 14 5.60 15.26 4.62
N ARG A 15 6.44 16.20 4.20
CA ARG A 15 6.03 17.61 4.10
C ARG A 15 5.40 17.85 2.74
N VAL A 16 4.12 18.17 2.73
CA VAL A 16 3.35 18.48 1.52
C VAL A 16 3.13 19.98 1.45
N ASN A 17 3.45 20.58 0.30
CA ASN A 17 3.26 22.01 0.09
C ASN A 17 1.78 22.38 0.24
N GLY A 18 1.47 23.40 1.04
CA GLY A 18 0.10 23.82 1.37
C GLY A 18 -0.56 23.05 2.53
N PHE A 19 -0.05 21.88 2.93
CA PHE A 19 -0.65 21.04 3.98
C PHE A 19 0.26 20.81 5.19
N GLY A 20 1.55 21.15 5.08
CA GLY A 20 2.50 20.97 6.18
C GLY A 20 2.93 19.52 6.33
N LEU A 21 3.06 19.02 7.56
CA LEU A 21 3.46 17.64 7.83
C LEU A 21 2.23 16.73 7.77
N VAL A 22 2.20 15.82 6.80
CA VAL A 22 1.09 14.91 6.56
C VAL A 22 1.50 13.48 6.91
N SER A 23 0.66 12.78 7.64
CA SER A 23 0.82 11.36 7.93
C SER A 23 0.22 10.48 6.82
N SER A 24 0.87 9.37 6.52
CA SER A 24 0.46 8.36 5.57
C SER A 24 0.44 6.99 6.26
N ASN A 25 -0.69 6.32 6.22
CA ASN A 25 -0.88 5.00 6.81
C ASN A 25 -0.85 3.91 5.75
N GLY A 26 -0.25 2.76 6.07
CA GLY A 26 -0.39 1.51 5.33
C GLY A 26 -0.42 0.32 6.31
N LEU A 27 -0.51 -0.90 5.79
CA LEU A 27 -0.57 -2.11 6.62
C LEU A 27 0.59 -3.07 6.34
N VAL A 28 0.96 -3.82 7.37
CA VAL A 28 1.65 -5.11 7.24
C VAL A 28 0.69 -6.20 7.69
N VAL A 29 0.41 -7.13 6.79
CA VAL A 29 -0.47 -8.29 7.00
C VAL A 29 0.39 -9.54 7.12
N ILE A 30 0.25 -10.30 8.21
CA ILE A 30 1.02 -11.51 8.47
C ILE A 30 0.14 -12.76 8.33
N ASP A 31 0.61 -13.79 7.63
CA ASP A 31 0.01 -15.14 7.63
C ASP A 31 1.11 -16.21 7.61
N LYS A 32 1.10 -17.11 8.59
CA LYS A 32 2.03 -18.27 8.67
C LYS A 32 3.52 -17.89 8.53
N GLY A 33 3.94 -16.76 9.08
CA GLY A 33 5.32 -16.27 9.01
C GLY A 33 5.64 -15.43 7.77
N ASN A 34 4.70 -15.31 6.83
CA ASN A 34 4.82 -14.44 5.67
C ASN A 34 4.19 -13.08 5.94
N ALA A 35 4.83 -12.02 5.47
CA ALA A 35 4.36 -10.65 5.51
C ALA A 35 3.99 -10.14 4.11
N PHE A 36 2.99 -9.28 4.06
CA PHE A 36 2.63 -8.54 2.86
C PHE A 36 2.31 -7.08 3.22
N ILE A 37 2.84 -6.16 2.44
CA ILE A 37 2.65 -4.72 2.65
C ILE A 37 1.45 -4.23 1.83
N VAL A 38 0.56 -3.46 2.45
CA VAL A 38 -0.49 -2.70 1.77
C VAL A 38 -0.13 -1.22 1.87
N ASP A 39 0.18 -0.62 0.73
CA ASP A 39 0.82 0.68 0.54
C ASP A 39 2.23 0.77 1.15
N THR A 40 3.20 1.22 0.34
CA THR A 40 4.55 1.47 0.86
C THR A 40 4.58 2.76 1.69
N PRO A 41 5.50 2.89 2.65
CA PRO A 41 5.81 4.18 3.27
C PRO A 41 6.18 5.27 2.24
N TRP A 42 6.05 6.53 2.64
CA TRP A 42 6.24 7.71 1.78
C TRP A 42 7.71 8.02 1.43
N SER A 43 8.61 7.05 1.54
CA SER A 43 10.00 7.15 1.07
C SER A 43 10.66 5.77 0.94
N ASP A 44 11.71 5.69 0.13
CA ASP A 44 12.57 4.49 0.07
C ASP A 44 13.18 4.15 1.43
N ARG A 45 13.62 5.17 2.19
CA ARG A 45 14.23 5.00 3.52
C ARG A 45 13.25 4.43 4.54
N ASP A 46 12.01 4.91 4.55
CA ASP A 46 10.99 4.40 5.46
C ASP A 46 10.53 3.00 5.03
N THR A 47 10.50 2.74 3.72
CA THR A 47 10.25 1.40 3.17
C THR A 47 11.33 0.42 3.61
N GLU A 48 12.61 0.79 3.47
CA GLU A 48 13.73 0.01 3.96
C GLU A 48 13.61 -0.27 5.47
N THR A 49 13.27 0.75 6.26
CA THR A 49 13.08 0.63 7.71
C THR A 49 11.95 -0.37 8.04
N LEU A 50 10.83 -0.29 7.32
CA LEU A 50 9.70 -1.21 7.47
C LEU A 50 10.10 -2.65 7.13
N VAL A 51 10.81 -2.87 6.01
CA VAL A 51 11.28 -4.20 5.61
C VAL A 51 12.28 -4.77 6.62
N HIS A 52 13.18 -3.95 7.15
CA HIS A 52 14.07 -4.36 8.23
C HIS A 52 13.30 -4.78 9.48
N TRP A 53 12.26 -4.02 9.85
CA TRP A 53 11.40 -4.40 10.98
C TRP A 53 10.70 -5.74 10.72
N ILE A 54 10.14 -5.95 9.53
CA ILE A 54 9.49 -7.23 9.15
C ILE A 54 10.46 -8.40 9.32
N ARG A 55 11.65 -8.30 8.73
CA ARG A 55 12.68 -9.35 8.79
C ARG A 55 13.19 -9.59 10.22
N LYS A 56 13.39 -8.53 11.00
CA LYS A 56 13.84 -8.62 12.41
C LYS A 56 12.84 -9.38 13.29
N ASN A 57 11.55 -9.33 12.96
CA ASN A 57 10.51 -10.09 13.66
C ASN A 57 10.35 -11.53 13.13
N GLY A 58 11.25 -11.98 12.23
CA GLY A 58 11.26 -13.35 11.71
C GLY A 58 10.24 -13.60 10.60
N TYR A 59 9.73 -12.54 9.96
CA TYR A 59 8.77 -12.67 8.86
C TYR A 59 9.46 -12.58 7.49
N GLU A 60 8.98 -13.37 6.54
CA GLU A 60 9.37 -13.30 5.13
C GLU A 60 8.46 -12.34 4.37
N LEU A 61 9.01 -11.29 3.77
CA LEU A 61 8.23 -10.34 2.97
C LEU A 61 7.99 -10.90 1.56
N LEU A 62 6.74 -11.25 1.26
CA LEU A 62 6.35 -11.79 -0.06
C LEU A 62 6.16 -10.70 -1.11
N GLY A 63 5.71 -9.52 -0.70
CA GLY A 63 5.46 -8.43 -1.62
C GLY A 63 4.70 -7.25 -1.04
N SER A 64 4.33 -6.32 -1.92
CA SER A 64 3.49 -5.17 -1.61
C SER A 64 2.42 -4.92 -2.66
N VAL A 65 1.27 -4.38 -2.25
CA VAL A 65 0.27 -3.83 -3.17
C VAL A 65 0.11 -2.33 -2.92
N SER A 66 0.06 -1.53 -3.99
CA SER A 66 -0.21 -0.09 -3.90
C SER A 66 -1.65 0.23 -4.31
N THR A 67 -2.34 1.03 -3.51
CA THR A 67 -3.77 1.31 -3.68
C THR A 67 -4.09 2.41 -4.68
N HIS A 68 -3.16 3.32 -4.96
CA HIS A 68 -3.24 4.28 -6.06
C HIS A 68 -1.86 4.86 -6.39
N TRP A 69 -1.75 5.67 -7.44
CA TRP A 69 -0.46 6.10 -8.02
C TRP A 69 0.32 7.16 -7.23
N HIS A 70 -0.29 7.81 -6.23
CA HIS A 70 0.41 8.86 -5.48
C HIS A 70 1.58 8.30 -4.68
N GLU A 71 2.53 9.19 -4.38
CA GLU A 71 3.81 8.83 -3.77
C GLU A 71 3.67 8.28 -2.36
N ASP A 72 2.66 8.73 -1.62
CA ASP A 72 2.33 8.25 -0.28
C ASP A 72 1.92 6.77 -0.25
N ARG A 73 1.71 6.15 -1.42
CA ARG A 73 1.45 4.70 -1.58
C ARG A 73 2.59 3.97 -2.28
N THR A 74 3.32 4.67 -3.15
CA THR A 74 4.17 4.07 -4.19
C THR A 74 5.64 4.43 -4.08
N ALA A 75 6.04 5.30 -3.15
CA ALA A 75 7.42 5.76 -3.04
C ALA A 75 8.41 4.60 -2.91
N GLY A 76 8.05 3.55 -2.17
CA GLY A 76 8.90 2.38 -1.96
C GLY A 76 8.94 1.36 -3.11
N ILE A 77 8.15 1.52 -4.18
CA ILE A 77 8.08 0.52 -5.28
C ILE A 77 9.46 0.29 -5.89
N LYS A 78 10.19 1.38 -6.17
CA LYS A 78 11.51 1.28 -6.79
C LYS A 78 12.47 0.49 -5.92
N TRP A 79 12.58 0.86 -4.64
CA TRP A 79 13.47 0.15 -3.71
C TRP A 79 13.09 -1.32 -3.58
N LEU A 80 11.79 -1.65 -3.46
CA LEU A 80 11.33 -3.04 -3.39
C LEU A 80 11.67 -3.84 -4.66
N ASN A 81 11.50 -3.24 -5.85
CA ASN A 81 11.87 -3.85 -7.12
C ASN A 81 13.38 -4.14 -7.18
N ASP A 82 14.21 -3.18 -6.77
CA ASP A 82 15.68 -3.34 -6.72
C ASP A 82 16.10 -4.47 -5.75
N GLN A 83 15.30 -4.73 -4.71
CA GLN A 83 15.48 -5.85 -3.77
C GLN A 83 14.84 -7.16 -4.26
N SER A 84 14.34 -7.22 -5.50
CA SER A 84 13.62 -8.38 -6.07
C SER A 84 12.36 -8.80 -5.29
N ILE A 85 11.77 -7.88 -4.53
CA ILE A 85 10.49 -8.10 -3.82
C ILE A 85 9.33 -7.82 -4.78
N SER A 86 8.32 -8.67 -4.78
CA SER A 86 7.16 -8.52 -5.67
C SER A 86 6.35 -7.27 -5.34
N THR A 87 6.11 -6.41 -6.32
CA THR A 87 5.24 -5.24 -6.20
C THR A 87 4.04 -5.39 -7.13
N TYR A 88 2.85 -5.05 -6.63
CA TYR A 88 1.58 -5.19 -7.33
C TYR A 88 0.85 -3.85 -7.38
N ALA A 89 0.31 -3.52 -8.55
CA ALA A 89 -0.59 -2.38 -8.73
C ALA A 89 -1.57 -2.66 -9.87
N THR A 90 -2.68 -1.93 -9.94
CA THR A 90 -3.64 -2.08 -11.05
C THR A 90 -3.04 -1.61 -12.38
N THR A 91 -3.67 -2.03 -13.49
CA THR A 91 -3.32 -1.51 -14.83
C THR A 91 -3.36 0.02 -14.87
N SER A 92 -4.37 0.64 -14.25
CA SER A 92 -4.53 2.10 -14.24
C SER A 92 -3.45 2.77 -13.38
N THR A 93 -3.16 2.25 -12.20
CA THR A 93 -2.07 2.74 -11.34
C THR A 93 -0.72 2.65 -12.03
N ASN A 94 -0.40 1.51 -12.65
CA ASN A 94 0.86 1.35 -13.39
C ASN A 94 0.96 2.27 -14.62
N HIS A 95 -0.16 2.56 -15.27
CA HIS A 95 -0.20 3.55 -16.34
C HIS A 95 0.12 4.95 -15.82
N LEU A 96 -0.56 5.40 -14.77
CA LEU A 96 -0.36 6.71 -14.15
C LEU A 96 1.06 6.88 -13.58
N LEU A 97 1.64 5.81 -12.99
CA LEU A 97 3.02 5.83 -12.53
C LEU A 97 3.98 6.14 -13.69
N LYS A 98 3.81 5.46 -14.85
CA LYS A 98 4.64 5.71 -16.03
C LYS A 98 4.45 7.11 -16.59
N GLU A 99 3.22 7.60 -16.69
CA GLU A 99 2.93 8.97 -17.16
C GLU A 99 3.61 10.03 -16.27
N ASN A 100 3.70 9.74 -14.97
CA ASN A 100 4.35 10.61 -13.99
C ASN A 100 5.84 10.29 -13.77
N LYS A 101 6.47 9.51 -14.66
CA LYS A 101 7.90 9.15 -14.62
C LYS A 101 8.34 8.47 -13.32
N LYS A 102 7.44 7.69 -12.71
CA LYS A 102 7.69 6.86 -11.53
C LYS A 102 7.86 5.39 -11.94
N GLU A 103 8.58 4.64 -11.11
CA GLU A 103 8.77 3.20 -11.30
C GLU A 103 7.41 2.48 -11.17
N PRO A 104 6.96 1.71 -12.18
CA PRO A 104 5.75 0.91 -12.07
C PRO A 104 5.98 -0.31 -11.16
N ALA A 105 4.89 -0.85 -10.61
CA ALA A 105 4.90 -2.14 -9.97
C ALA A 105 5.21 -3.25 -10.98
N LYS A 106 5.99 -4.25 -10.56
CA LYS A 106 6.46 -5.37 -11.38
C LYS A 106 5.31 -6.22 -11.91
N TYR A 107 4.28 -6.43 -11.09
CA TYR A 107 3.10 -7.22 -11.43
C TYR A 107 1.87 -6.33 -11.55
N THR A 108 1.07 -6.59 -12.59
CA THR A 108 -0.15 -5.82 -12.88
C THR A 108 -1.39 -6.63 -12.53
N LEU A 109 -2.26 -6.03 -11.71
CA LEU A 109 -3.60 -6.54 -11.41
C LEU A 109 -4.56 -6.12 -12.52
N LYS A 110 -5.33 -7.08 -13.03
CA LYS A 110 -6.29 -6.91 -14.13
C LYS A 110 -7.71 -7.10 -13.64
N GLY A 111 -8.65 -6.37 -14.24
CA GLY A 111 -10.05 -6.39 -13.83
C GLY A 111 -10.30 -5.54 -12.58
N ASN A 112 -11.52 -5.63 -12.05
CA ASN A 112 -11.96 -4.86 -10.89
C ASN A 112 -11.69 -5.56 -9.56
N GLU A 113 -11.42 -6.86 -9.59
CA GLU A 113 -11.18 -7.70 -8.43
C GLU A 113 -9.90 -8.50 -8.64
N SER A 114 -9.09 -8.63 -7.60
CA SER A 114 -7.89 -9.46 -7.62
C SER A 114 -7.64 -10.02 -6.23
N THR A 115 -7.23 -11.29 -6.18
CA THR A 115 -6.88 -11.97 -4.94
C THR A 115 -5.38 -12.20 -4.91
N LEU A 116 -4.74 -11.89 -3.79
CA LEU A 116 -3.31 -12.06 -3.56
C LEU A 116 -3.07 -12.96 -2.35
N VAL A 117 -1.93 -13.64 -2.34
CA VAL A 117 -1.44 -14.47 -1.22
C VAL A 117 -2.52 -15.47 -0.76
N ASP A 118 -2.98 -16.32 -1.66
CA ASP A 118 -3.96 -17.39 -1.41
C ASP A 118 -5.21 -16.94 -0.64
N GLY A 119 -5.77 -15.78 -0.98
CA GLY A 119 -6.99 -15.26 -0.35
C GLY A 119 -6.77 -14.44 0.91
N LEU A 120 -5.53 -14.13 1.27
CA LEU A 120 -5.23 -13.26 2.41
C LEU A 120 -5.63 -11.81 2.13
N ILE A 121 -5.50 -11.38 0.88
CA ILE A 121 -5.70 -10.00 0.43
C ILE A 121 -6.61 -10.01 -0.79
N GLU A 122 -7.70 -9.27 -0.72
CA GLU A 122 -8.60 -9.00 -1.84
C GLU A 122 -8.50 -7.52 -2.19
N VAL A 123 -8.22 -7.23 -3.46
CA VAL A 123 -8.12 -5.88 -4.01
C VAL A 123 -9.37 -5.62 -4.85
N PHE A 124 -10.07 -4.53 -4.55
CA PHE A 124 -11.31 -4.16 -5.24
C PHE A 124 -11.24 -2.72 -5.77
N TYR A 125 -11.62 -2.53 -7.03
CA TYR A 125 -11.77 -1.23 -7.66
C TYR A 125 -13.24 -0.77 -7.59
N PRO A 126 -13.59 0.17 -6.69
CA PRO A 126 -14.95 0.66 -6.54
C PRO A 126 -15.37 1.71 -7.58
N GLY A 127 -14.47 2.09 -8.50
CA GLY A 127 -14.62 3.27 -9.36
C GLY A 127 -13.77 4.45 -8.87
N GLY A 128 -13.63 5.46 -9.73
CA GLY A 128 -12.84 6.65 -9.43
C GLY A 128 -13.42 7.47 -8.26
N GLY A 129 -12.53 8.06 -7.45
CA GLY A 129 -12.87 8.91 -6.31
C GLY A 129 -11.75 9.87 -5.97
N HIS A 130 -10.93 9.53 -4.97
CA HIS A 130 -9.70 10.30 -4.64
C HIS A 130 -8.78 10.41 -5.85
N THR A 131 -8.61 9.30 -6.57
CA THR A 131 -7.98 9.26 -7.89
C THR A 131 -8.81 8.39 -8.83
N ILE A 132 -8.52 8.45 -10.13
CA ILE A 132 -9.21 7.59 -11.11
C ILE A 132 -8.84 6.10 -10.96
N ASP A 133 -7.76 5.77 -10.26
CA ASP A 133 -7.19 4.43 -10.16
C ASP A 133 -7.28 3.82 -8.75
N ASN A 134 -7.92 4.52 -7.79
CA ASN A 134 -7.94 4.06 -6.41
C ASN A 134 -8.59 2.68 -6.25
N VAL A 135 -7.94 1.80 -5.48
CA VAL A 135 -8.52 0.54 -5.02
C VAL A 135 -8.58 0.51 -3.51
N VAL A 136 -9.45 -0.35 -2.99
CA VAL A 136 -9.50 -0.69 -1.58
C VAL A 136 -9.00 -2.13 -1.38
N VAL A 137 -8.49 -2.41 -0.19
CA VAL A 137 -8.01 -3.75 0.18
C VAL A 137 -8.87 -4.32 1.29
N TRP A 138 -9.45 -5.50 1.05
CA TRP A 138 -10.19 -6.26 2.03
C TRP A 138 -9.36 -7.42 2.57
N LEU A 139 -9.38 -7.58 3.89
CA LEU A 139 -8.72 -8.66 4.62
C LEU A 139 -9.79 -9.58 5.21
N PRO A 140 -10.17 -10.68 4.52
CA PRO A 140 -11.37 -11.46 4.85
C PRO A 140 -11.30 -12.11 6.23
N LYS A 141 -10.13 -12.66 6.63
CA LYS A 141 -9.94 -13.30 7.94
C LYS A 141 -10.16 -12.31 9.10
N SER A 142 -9.65 -11.09 8.97
CA SER A 142 -9.73 -10.07 10.03
C SER A 142 -10.98 -9.20 9.97
N LYS A 143 -11.72 -9.25 8.85
CA LYS A 143 -12.83 -8.35 8.52
C LYS A 143 -12.42 -6.86 8.55
N ILE A 144 -11.28 -6.56 7.95
CA ILE A 144 -10.73 -5.19 7.89
C ILE A 144 -10.75 -4.73 6.45
N LEU A 145 -11.34 -3.55 6.22
CA LEU A 145 -11.23 -2.81 4.97
C LEU A 145 -10.16 -1.73 5.15
N PHE A 146 -9.11 -1.81 4.34
CA PHE A 146 -8.16 -0.73 4.15
C PHE A 146 -8.62 0.12 2.96
N GLY A 147 -9.22 1.28 3.26
CA GLY A 147 -9.79 2.18 2.27
C GLY A 147 -8.78 3.09 1.56
N GLY A 148 -7.51 3.09 1.98
CA GLY A 148 -6.50 4.02 1.48
C GLY A 148 -6.98 5.49 1.57
N CYS A 149 -6.62 6.29 0.58
CA CYS A 149 -7.06 7.68 0.49
C CYS A 149 -8.49 7.85 -0.05
N PHE A 150 -9.15 6.77 -0.51
CA PHE A 150 -10.54 6.82 -0.98
C PHE A 150 -11.52 7.04 0.18
N VAL A 151 -11.23 6.47 1.36
CA VAL A 151 -12.05 6.65 2.56
C VAL A 151 -11.50 7.80 3.39
N ARG A 152 -12.39 8.71 3.80
CA ARG A 152 -12.05 9.85 4.65
C ARG A 152 -12.56 9.62 6.07
N SER A 153 -11.75 9.98 7.06
CA SER A 153 -12.21 10.08 8.45
C SER A 153 -13.26 11.18 8.59
N LEU A 154 -14.18 11.03 9.54
CA LEU A 154 -15.16 12.07 9.86
C LEU A 154 -14.49 13.35 10.38
N ASP A 155 -13.30 13.23 10.97
CA ASP A 155 -12.50 14.37 11.46
C ASP A 155 -11.72 15.08 10.34
N SER A 156 -11.89 14.67 9.08
CA SER A 156 -11.17 15.25 7.95
C SER A 156 -11.83 16.55 7.50
N GLU A 157 -11.09 17.66 7.57
CA GLU A 157 -11.55 18.98 7.11
C GLU A 157 -11.22 19.28 5.63
N GLY A 158 -10.55 18.37 4.92
CA GLY A 158 -10.16 18.52 3.52
C GLY A 158 -10.35 17.26 2.67
N LEU A 159 -10.17 17.39 1.35
CA LEU A 159 -10.33 16.27 0.40
C LEU A 159 -9.19 15.24 0.48
N GLY A 160 -8.04 15.63 1.03
CA GLY A 160 -6.82 14.81 1.07
C GLY A 160 -5.62 15.59 0.62
#